data_AF-A0A939XZC0-F1
#
_entry.id   AF-A0A939XZC0-F1
#
_cell.length_a   1.000
_cell.length_b   1.000
_cell.length_c   1.000
_cell.angle_alpha   90.00
_cell.angle_beta   90.00
_cell.angle_gamma   90.00
#
_symmetry.space_group_name_H-M   'P 1'
#
loop_
_entity.id
_entity.type
_entity.pdbx_description
1 polymer ?
#
loop_
_entity_poly.entity_id
_entity_poly.type
_entity_poly.pdbx_seq_one_letter_code
_entity_poly.pdbx_strand_id
1 'polypeptide(L)'
;MASKKYIEARNSLVKAIELANEVLLEYPHGRTKEDVDGSVEFNNYRKNLALNAAKEFQTMQSLNYLIEDFFIYFQEGAGRPDVEEFWRRVKEANLPYERENKLEKILKRGRIRNDIEYDYVVDTIVPFQQEGIISEDDVKKLNEMIEKFEN
;
A
#
# COMPACT_ATOMS: atom_id res chain seq x y z
N MET A 1 25.32 -18.34 -2.33
CA MET A 1 24.67 -17.75 -1.15
C MET A 1 24.00 -16.47 -1.62
N ALA A 2 22.78 -16.18 -1.16
CA ALA A 2 22.11 -14.94 -1.53
C ALA A 2 22.92 -13.72 -1.09
N SER A 3 22.80 -12.60 -1.82
CA SER A 3 23.49 -11.36 -1.45
C SER A 3 22.90 -10.77 -0.16
N LYS A 4 23.70 -9.98 0.57
CA LYS A 4 23.22 -9.26 1.76
C LYS A 4 22.00 -8.39 1.44
N LYS A 5 22.05 -7.65 0.33
CA LYS A 5 20.94 -6.83 -0.18
C LYS A 5 19.66 -7.64 -0.40
N TYR A 6 19.77 -8.84 -0.98
CA TYR A 6 18.62 -9.73 -1.17
C TYR A 6 18.04 -10.19 0.17
N ILE A 7 18.90 -10.59 1.12
CA ILE A 7 18.46 -11.06 2.44
C ILE A 7 17.73 -9.95 3.19
N GLU A 8 18.26 -8.73 3.17
CA GLU A 8 17.63 -7.55 3.78
C GLU A 8 16.26 -7.26 3.15
N ALA A 9 16.19 -7.16 1.82
CA ALA A 9 14.93 -6.91 1.12
C ALA A 9 13.90 -8.02 1.35
N ARG A 10 14.32 -9.29 1.36
CA ARG A 10 13.46 -10.44 1.65
C ARG A 10 12.89 -10.33 3.07
N ASN A 11 13.72 -10.00 4.05
CA ASN A 11 13.27 -9.88 5.43
C ASN A 11 12.28 -8.73 5.60
N SER A 12 12.51 -7.60 4.92
CA SER A 12 11.55 -6.49 4.89
C SER A 12 10.20 -6.91 4.30
N LEU A 13 10.20 -7.66 3.19
CA LEU A 13 8.96 -8.17 2.58
C LEU A 13 8.23 -9.12 3.53
N VAL A 14 8.96 -10.05 4.14
CA VAL A 14 8.38 -11.00 5.11
C VAL A 14 7.72 -10.24 6.26
N LYS A 15 8.37 -9.19 6.79
CA LYS A 15 7.78 -8.39 7.85
C LYS A 15 6.54 -7.62 7.40
N ALA A 16 6.56 -7.05 6.18
CA ALA A 16 5.38 -6.41 5.61
C ALA A 16 4.20 -7.41 5.48
N ILE A 17 4.45 -8.64 5.02
CA ILE A 17 3.42 -9.68 4.92
C ILE A 17 2.84 -10.04 6.30
N GLU A 18 3.67 -10.14 7.33
CA GLU A 18 3.21 -10.38 8.69
C GLU A 18 2.29 -9.26 9.19
N LEU A 19 2.69 -8.00 9.01
CA LEU A 19 1.86 -6.84 9.35
C LEU A 19 0.54 -6.85 8.58
N ALA A 20 0.56 -7.17 7.29
CA ALA A 20 -0.66 -7.31 6.50
C ALA A 20 -1.60 -8.36 7.10
N ASN A 21 -1.09 -9.54 7.46
CA ASN A 21 -1.92 -10.58 8.06
C ASN A 21 -2.53 -10.17 9.41
N GLU A 22 -1.74 -9.50 10.27
CA GLU A 22 -2.25 -8.93 11.52
C GLU A 22 -3.40 -7.95 11.25
N VAL A 23 -3.19 -7.02 10.32
CA VAL A 23 -4.18 -5.99 9.98
C VAL A 23 -5.45 -6.59 9.37
N LEU A 24 -5.34 -7.57 8.49
CA LEU A 24 -6.50 -8.25 7.88
C LEU A 24 -7.37 -8.95 8.93
N LEU A 25 -6.75 -9.53 9.96
CA LEU A 25 -7.44 -10.20 11.06
C LEU A 25 -8.12 -9.21 12.02
N GLU A 26 -7.47 -8.07 12.28
CA GLU A 26 -8.02 -7.02 13.16
C GLU A 26 -9.09 -6.15 12.47
N TYR A 27 -8.95 -5.92 11.16
CA TYR A 27 -9.80 -5.03 10.36
C TYR A 27 -10.39 -5.78 9.14
N PRO A 28 -11.32 -6.72 9.35
CA PRO A 28 -11.90 -7.51 8.26
C PRO A 28 -12.73 -6.67 7.28
N HIS A 29 -13.20 -5.49 7.69
CA HIS A 29 -13.92 -4.51 6.84
C HIS A 29 -15.05 -5.12 6.00
N GLY A 30 -16.03 -5.75 6.67
CA GLY A 30 -17.20 -6.34 6.01
C GLY A 30 -16.93 -7.64 5.24
N ARG A 31 -15.67 -8.11 5.20
CA ARG A 31 -15.31 -9.43 4.66
C ARG A 31 -15.76 -10.54 5.58
N THR A 32 -16.09 -11.68 4.99
CA THR A 32 -16.37 -12.90 5.74
C THR A 32 -15.09 -13.44 6.38
N LYS A 33 -15.24 -14.38 7.32
CA LYS A 33 -14.09 -15.06 7.91
C LYS A 33 -13.31 -15.83 6.83
N GLU A 34 -14.02 -16.48 5.92
CA GLU A 34 -13.46 -17.25 4.82
C GLU A 34 -12.63 -16.36 3.87
N ASP A 35 -13.10 -15.15 3.56
CA ASP A 35 -12.35 -14.18 2.73
C ASP A 35 -11.05 -13.73 3.39
N VAL A 36 -11.09 -13.46 4.71
CA VAL A 36 -9.92 -13.05 5.48
C VAL A 36 -8.93 -14.20 5.58
N ASP A 37 -9.39 -15.40 5.93
CA ASP A 37 -8.56 -16.59 6.04
C ASP A 37 -7.88 -16.91 4.70
N GLY A 38 -8.62 -16.84 3.58
CA GLY A 38 -8.05 -17.03 2.24
C GLY A 38 -7.00 -15.98 1.87
N SER A 39 -7.20 -14.72 2.27
CA SER A 39 -6.22 -13.65 2.06
C SER A 39 -4.94 -13.89 2.86
N VAL A 40 -5.08 -14.31 4.13
CA VAL A 40 -3.96 -14.65 5.02
C VAL A 40 -3.19 -15.87 4.51
N GLU A 41 -3.90 -16.90 4.03
CA GLU A 41 -3.29 -18.08 3.42
C GLU A 41 -2.47 -17.71 2.18
N PHE A 42 -3.01 -16.86 1.30
CA PHE A 42 -2.31 -16.44 0.10
C PHE A 42 -1.07 -15.58 0.41
N ASN A 43 -1.17 -14.71 1.41
CA ASN A 43 -0.03 -13.97 1.95
C ASN A 43 1.03 -14.90 2.54
N ASN A 44 0.65 -15.93 3.29
CA ASN A 44 1.57 -16.93 3.82
C ASN A 44 2.25 -17.75 2.72
N TYR A 45 1.54 -18.04 1.63
CA TYR A 45 2.14 -18.63 0.43
C TYR A 45 3.22 -17.71 -0.17
N ARG A 46 2.97 -16.42 -0.34
CA ARG A 46 3.98 -15.44 -0.79
C ARG A 46 5.17 -15.36 0.16
N LYS A 47 4.93 -15.33 1.47
CA LYS A 47 5.98 -15.39 2.49
C LYS A 47 6.85 -16.64 2.34
N ASN A 48 6.24 -17.79 2.10
CA ASN A 48 6.95 -19.05 1.86
C ASN A 48 7.81 -18.98 0.59
N LEU A 49 7.28 -18.44 -0.51
CA LEU A 49 8.06 -18.20 -1.74
C LEU A 49 9.29 -17.32 -1.49
N ALA A 50 9.15 -16.25 -0.69
CA ALA A 50 10.26 -15.37 -0.35
C ALA A 50 11.33 -16.09 0.49
N LEU A 51 10.93 -16.90 1.48
CA LEU A 51 11.83 -17.58 2.39
C LEU A 51 12.54 -18.79 1.77
N ASN A 52 11.85 -19.52 0.89
CA ASN A 52 12.27 -20.82 0.35
C ASN A 52 12.49 -20.81 -1.16
N ALA A 53 12.76 -19.65 -1.76
CA ALA A 53 13.11 -19.53 -3.18
C ALA A 53 14.29 -20.44 -3.54
N ALA A 54 14.16 -21.18 -4.64
CA ALA A 54 15.26 -21.95 -5.22
C ALA A 54 16.44 -21.04 -5.54
N LYS A 55 17.66 -21.58 -5.52
CA LYS A 55 18.91 -20.79 -5.56
C LYS A 55 18.99 -19.87 -6.79
N GLU A 56 18.48 -20.32 -7.93
CA GLU A 56 18.37 -19.59 -9.19
C GLU A 56 17.40 -18.39 -9.13
N PHE A 57 16.44 -18.41 -8.21
CA PHE A 57 15.46 -17.34 -8.00
C PHE A 57 15.81 -16.43 -6.81
N GLN A 58 16.94 -16.64 -6.15
CA GLN A 58 17.46 -15.75 -5.10
C GLN A 58 18.11 -14.49 -5.68
N THR A 59 17.38 -13.81 -6.56
CA THR A 59 17.78 -12.59 -7.25
C THR A 59 16.89 -11.42 -6.84
N MET A 60 17.41 -10.19 -6.95
CA MET A 60 16.59 -9.00 -6.71
C MET A 60 15.42 -8.90 -7.68
N GLN A 61 15.59 -9.34 -8.94
CA GLN A 61 14.53 -9.28 -9.94
C GLN A 61 13.34 -10.17 -9.55
N SER A 62 13.61 -11.45 -9.21
CA SER A 62 12.56 -12.37 -8.77
C SER A 62 11.86 -11.90 -7.49
N LEU A 63 12.62 -11.33 -6.55
CA LEU A 63 12.05 -10.78 -5.32
C LEU A 63 11.19 -9.54 -5.59
N ASN A 64 11.63 -8.65 -6.50
CA ASN A 64 10.87 -7.45 -6.85
C ASN A 64 9.52 -7.78 -7.47
N TYR A 65 9.44 -8.81 -8.31
CA TYR A 65 8.13 -9.27 -8.82
C TYR A 65 7.18 -9.68 -7.69
N LEU A 66 7.69 -10.36 -6.66
CA LEU A 66 6.88 -10.74 -5.50
C LEU A 66 6.50 -9.55 -4.62
N ILE A 67 7.40 -8.57 -4.48
CA ILE A 67 7.12 -7.30 -3.79
C ILE A 67 5.99 -6.56 -4.52
N GLU A 68 6.13 -6.34 -5.83
CA GLU A 68 5.14 -5.64 -6.65
C GLU A 68 3.78 -6.34 -6.56
N ASP A 69 3.73 -7.66 -6.78
CA ASP A 69 2.50 -8.45 -6.69
C ASP A 69 1.81 -8.36 -5.31
N PHE A 70 2.59 -8.37 -4.23
CA PHE A 70 2.06 -8.22 -2.88
C PHE A 70 1.47 -6.82 -2.63
N PHE A 71 2.17 -5.76 -3.09
CA PHE A 71 1.77 -4.39 -2.78
C PHE A 71 0.62 -3.86 -3.64
N ILE A 72 0.24 -4.51 -4.75
CA ILE A 72 -0.89 -4.06 -5.61
C ILE A 72 -2.13 -3.74 -4.79
N TYR A 73 -2.57 -4.67 -3.92
CA TYR A 73 -3.75 -4.46 -3.08
C TYR A 73 -3.66 -3.18 -2.22
N PHE A 74 -2.50 -2.98 -1.58
CA PHE A 74 -2.29 -1.86 -0.66
C PHE A 74 -2.05 -0.53 -1.39
N GLN A 75 -1.57 -0.56 -2.63
CA GLN A 75 -1.42 0.64 -3.45
C GLN A 75 -2.76 1.08 -4.07
N GLU A 76 -3.63 0.13 -4.42
CA GLU A 76 -4.89 0.43 -5.11
C GLU A 76 -6.09 0.58 -4.16
N GLY A 77 -6.08 -0.10 -3.01
CA GLY A 77 -7.19 -0.11 -2.06
C GLY A 77 -7.27 1.10 -1.13
N ALA A 78 -6.90 2.29 -1.61
CA ALA A 78 -6.88 3.48 -0.78
C ALA A 78 -8.26 3.84 -0.22
N GLY A 79 -8.30 4.41 0.98
CA GLY A 79 -9.53 4.70 1.73
C GLY A 79 -10.07 3.51 2.55
N ARG A 80 -9.54 2.29 2.35
CA ARG A 80 -9.95 1.12 3.14
C ARG A 80 -9.24 1.07 4.49
N PRO A 81 -9.94 0.84 5.62
CA PRO A 81 -9.33 0.83 6.95
C PRO A 81 -8.15 -0.14 7.11
N ASP A 82 -8.20 -1.32 6.49
CA ASP A 82 -7.10 -2.29 6.52
C ASP A 82 -5.91 -1.85 5.69
N VAL A 83 -6.12 -1.08 4.62
CA VAL A 83 -5.03 -0.51 3.82
C VAL A 83 -4.37 0.67 4.53
N GLU A 84 -5.18 1.56 5.12
CA GLU A 84 -4.66 2.71 5.90
C GLU A 84 -3.85 2.23 7.12
N GLU A 85 -4.39 1.26 7.86
CA GLU A 85 -3.70 0.69 9.01
C GLU A 85 -2.41 -0.04 8.61
N PHE A 86 -2.41 -0.74 7.47
CA PHE A 86 -1.21 -1.38 6.94
C PHE A 86 -0.10 -0.35 6.68
N TRP A 87 -0.39 0.74 5.97
CA TRP A 87 0.61 1.77 5.68
C TRP A 87 1.12 2.46 6.94
N ARG A 88 0.23 2.71 7.91
CA ARG A 88 0.63 3.20 9.24
C ARG A 88 1.64 2.27 9.91
N ARG A 89 1.38 0.95 9.95
CA ARG A 89 2.29 -0.04 10.56
C ARG A 89 3.60 -0.18 9.79
N VAL A 90 3.58 -0.12 8.46
CA VAL A 90 4.78 -0.14 7.61
C VAL A 90 5.70 1.03 7.97
N LYS A 91 5.14 2.24 8.13
CA LYS A 91 5.87 3.44 8.55
C LYS A 91 6.44 3.29 9.96
N GLU A 92 5.64 2.84 10.92
CA GLU A 92 6.09 2.63 12.31
C GLU A 92 7.18 1.56 12.44
N ALA A 93 7.13 0.54 11.60
CA ALA A 93 8.14 -0.50 11.53
C ALA A 93 9.42 -0.08 10.79
N ASN A 94 9.49 1.16 10.28
CA ASN A 94 10.60 1.69 9.46
C ASN A 94 10.96 0.78 8.27
N LEU A 95 9.94 0.22 7.61
CA LEU A 95 10.15 -0.61 6.43
C LEU A 95 10.38 0.27 5.18
N PRO A 96 11.17 -0.20 4.20
CA PRO A 96 11.57 0.59 3.02
C PRO A 96 10.49 0.58 1.93
N TYR A 97 9.22 0.69 2.30
CA TYR A 97 8.10 0.67 1.38
C TYR A 97 7.29 1.95 1.55
N GLU A 98 6.93 2.54 0.43
CA GLU A 98 6.20 3.80 0.39
C GLU A 98 4.94 3.65 -0.46
N ARG A 99 3.90 4.36 -0.05
CA ARG A 99 2.66 4.46 -0.79
C ARG A 99 2.82 5.41 -1.97
N GLU A 100 2.35 5.03 -3.15
CA GLU A 100 2.42 5.89 -4.32
C GLU A 100 1.48 7.09 -4.16
N ASN A 101 2.05 8.31 -4.21
CA ASN A 101 1.26 9.54 -4.16
C ASN A 101 0.75 9.94 -5.55
N LYS A 102 -0.44 9.46 -5.94
CA LYS A 102 -1.08 9.92 -7.19
C LYS A 102 -1.63 11.35 -7.10
N LEU A 103 -1.81 11.92 -5.90
CA LEU A 103 -2.27 13.32 -5.72
C LEU A 103 -1.25 14.32 -6.27
N GLU A 104 0.04 14.02 -6.26
CA GLU A 104 1.08 14.91 -6.80
C GLU A 104 0.79 15.30 -8.26
N LYS A 105 0.38 14.33 -9.08
CA LYS A 105 0.03 14.55 -10.49
C LYS A 105 -1.23 15.41 -10.63
N ILE A 106 -2.19 15.26 -9.73
CA ILE A 106 -3.45 16.03 -9.72
C ILE A 106 -3.18 17.48 -9.28
N LEU A 107 -2.44 17.65 -8.18
CA LEU A 107 -1.99 18.93 -7.63
C LEU A 107 -1.21 19.74 -8.66
N LYS A 108 -0.20 19.13 -9.29
CA LYS A 108 0.62 19.77 -10.34
C LYS A 108 -0.23 20.26 -11.51
N ARG A 109 -1.31 19.56 -11.80
CA ARG A 109 -2.21 19.87 -12.91
C ARG A 109 -3.28 20.91 -12.55
N GLY A 110 -3.64 21.02 -11.28
CA GLY A 110 -4.61 22.00 -10.80
C GLY A 110 -6.07 21.71 -11.11
N ARG A 111 -6.43 20.47 -11.51
CA ARG A 111 -7.83 20.05 -11.75
C ARG A 111 -8.03 18.53 -11.67
N ILE A 112 -9.21 18.11 -11.23
CA ILE A 112 -9.74 16.74 -11.33
C ILE A 112 -10.33 16.55 -12.74
N ARG A 113 -10.04 15.42 -13.41
CA ARG A 113 -10.44 15.20 -14.81
C ARG A 113 -11.69 14.34 -14.98
N ASN A 114 -11.96 13.46 -14.04
CA ASN A 114 -13.00 12.45 -14.13
C ASN A 114 -13.34 11.92 -12.74
N ASP A 115 -14.43 11.15 -12.66
CA ASP A 115 -14.95 10.60 -11.41
C ASP A 115 -13.94 9.70 -10.69
N ILE A 116 -13.10 8.96 -11.43
CA ILE A 116 -12.06 8.10 -10.83
C ILE A 116 -11.04 8.91 -10.04
N GLU A 117 -10.59 10.04 -10.59
CA GLU A 117 -9.69 10.94 -9.87
C GLU A 117 -10.40 11.68 -8.74
N TYR A 118 -11.69 12.00 -8.90
CA TYR A 118 -12.51 12.59 -7.84
C TYR A 118 -12.57 11.64 -6.63
N ASP A 119 -12.99 10.40 -6.85
CA ASP A 119 -13.09 9.37 -5.81
C ASP A 119 -11.73 9.18 -5.11
N TYR A 120 -10.66 9.03 -5.90
CA TYR A 120 -9.31 8.90 -5.35
C TYR A 120 -8.92 10.09 -4.47
N VAL A 121 -9.20 11.33 -4.88
CA VAL A 121 -8.87 12.53 -4.10
C VAL A 121 -9.64 12.53 -2.79
N VAL A 122 -10.94 12.28 -2.83
CA VAL A 122 -11.80 12.25 -1.64
C VAL A 122 -11.35 11.17 -0.66
N ASP A 123 -11.06 9.96 -1.16
CA ASP A 123 -10.67 8.81 -0.36
C ASP A 123 -9.29 8.96 0.28
N THR A 124 -8.39 9.77 -0.30
CA THR A 124 -6.98 9.85 0.12
C THR A 124 -6.57 11.15 0.79
N ILE A 125 -7.35 12.23 0.70
CA ILE A 125 -6.96 13.54 1.23
C ILE A 125 -6.68 13.49 2.75
N VAL A 126 -7.55 12.85 3.53
CA VAL A 126 -7.40 12.77 4.99
C VAL A 126 -6.26 11.82 5.37
N PRO A 127 -6.19 10.57 4.87
CA PRO A 127 -5.09 9.68 5.21
C PRO A 127 -3.73 10.24 4.80
N PHE A 128 -3.59 10.82 3.60
CA PHE A 128 -2.31 11.32 3.14
C PHE A 128 -1.83 12.53 3.95
N GLN A 129 -2.75 13.36 4.45
CA GLN A 129 -2.41 14.45 5.36
C GLN A 129 -1.89 13.88 6.70
N GLN A 130 -2.58 12.88 7.27
CA GLN A 130 -2.17 12.25 8.53
C GLN A 130 -0.82 11.52 8.41
N GLU A 131 -0.57 10.92 7.25
CA GLU A 131 0.71 10.27 6.93
C GLU A 131 1.84 11.28 6.63
N GLY A 132 1.53 12.56 6.47
CA GLY A 132 2.50 13.61 6.11
C GLY A 132 2.95 13.55 4.65
N ILE A 133 2.20 12.85 3.78
CA ILE A 133 2.45 12.74 2.34
C ILE A 133 2.08 14.05 1.62
N ILE A 134 1.05 14.75 2.10
CA ILE A 134 0.62 16.05 1.60
C ILE A 134 0.58 17.10 2.72
N SER A 135 0.77 18.36 2.36
CA SER A 135 0.73 19.49 3.30
C SER A 135 -0.69 20.03 3.51
N GLU A 136 -0.90 20.85 4.55
CA GLU A 136 -2.17 21.57 4.74
C GLU A 136 -2.53 22.48 3.55
N ASP A 137 -1.53 23.05 2.87
CA ASP A 137 -1.76 23.88 1.69
C ASP A 137 -2.14 23.04 0.46
N ASP A 138 -1.65 21.80 0.36
CA ASP A 138 -2.11 20.88 -0.67
C ASP A 138 -3.55 20.44 -0.44
N VAL A 139 -3.94 20.21 0.82
CA VAL A 139 -5.33 19.90 1.21
C VAL A 139 -6.27 21.04 0.78
N LYS A 140 -5.92 22.31 1.02
CA LYS A 140 -6.72 23.46 0.58
C LYS A 140 -6.91 23.46 -0.94
N LYS A 141 -5.82 23.25 -1.71
CA LYS A 141 -5.90 23.19 -3.18
C LYS A 141 -6.77 22.04 -3.67
N LEU A 142 -6.69 20.87 -3.03
CA LEU A 142 -7.51 19.72 -3.39
C LEU A 142 -9.00 19.99 -3.11
N ASN A 143 -9.33 20.60 -1.97
CA ASN A 143 -10.71 21.01 -1.67
C ASN A 143 -11.27 22.00 -2.69
N GLU A 144 -10.48 23.00 -3.12
CA GLU A 144 -10.89 23.90 -4.20
C GLU A 144 -11.13 23.18 -5.53
N MET A 145 -10.38 22.10 -5.81
CA MET A 145 -10.57 21.30 -7.03
C MET A 145 -11.81 20.41 -6.95
N ILE A 146 -12.13 19.88 -5.76
CA ILE A 146 -13.37 19.13 -5.48
C ILE A 146 -14.57 20.04 -5.73
N GLU A 147 -14.60 21.23 -5.12
CA GLU A 147 -15.68 22.20 -5.29
C GLU A 147 -15.88 22.59 -6.77
N LYS A 148 -14.80 22.77 -7.53
CA LYS A 148 -14.87 23.08 -8.97
C LYS A 148 -15.35 21.91 -9.84
N PHE A 149 -15.22 20.67 -9.38
CA PHE A 149 -15.66 19.49 -10.11
C PHE A 149 -17.15 19.20 -9.89
N GLU A 150 -17.67 19.54 -8.70
CA GLU A 150 -19.07 19.34 -8.31
C GLU A 150 -20.03 20.40 -8.87
N ASN A 151 -19.52 21.54 -9.35
CA ASN A 151 -20.29 22.66 -9.91
C ASN A 151 -20.19 22.74 -11.44
#